data_AF-A0AAV4F4A6-F1
#
_entry.id   AF-A0AAV4F4A6-F1
#
_cell.length_a   1.000
_cell.length_b   1.000
_cell.length_c   1.000
_cell.angle_alpha   90.00
_cell.angle_beta   90.00
_cell.angle_gamma   90.00
#
_symmetry.space_group_name_H-M   'P 1'
#
loop_
_entity.id
_entity.type
_entity.pdbx_description
1 polymer ?
#
loop_
_entity_poly.entity_id
_entity_poly.type
_entity_poly.pdbx_seq_one_letter_code
_entity_poly.pdbx_strand_id
1 'polypeptide(L)'
;MAPRTKVVLVCIPSHVGIPGNEKVDELAKLALNQEIHDNKHVIWSDLKLKVNTHLEQLWQTDWDTEVDNKLHEIRPNLKERLVYDERLNRNQETVVSRLRIGHSWITHKYLLKGEQQPYCTACECPFTVKYILVECADFLLSRQK
;
A
#
# COMPACT_ATOMS: atom_id res chain seq x y z
N MET A 1 -12.81 2.44 26.58
CA MET A 1 -11.43 2.86 26.21
C MET A 1 -10.55 2.66 27.44
N ALA A 2 -9.53 1.79 27.36
CA ALA A 2 -8.58 1.67 28.46
C ALA A 2 -7.77 2.99 28.59
N PRO A 3 -7.49 3.47 29.82
CA PRO A 3 -6.72 4.70 30.01
C PRO A 3 -5.31 4.56 29.43
N ARG A 4 -4.81 5.61 28.77
CA ARG A 4 -3.42 5.67 28.31
C ARG A 4 -2.50 5.84 29.52
N THR A 5 -1.87 4.75 29.96
CA THR A 5 -0.85 4.79 31.02
C THR A 5 0.47 5.32 30.46
N LYS A 6 1.02 6.37 31.08
CA LYS A 6 2.37 6.85 30.77
C LYS A 6 3.38 5.93 31.46
N VAL A 7 4.19 5.23 30.68
CA VAL A 7 5.26 4.35 31.17
C VAL A 7 6.61 5.01 30.93
N VAL A 8 7.50 4.97 31.92
CA VAL A 8 8.89 5.41 31.81
C VAL A 8 9.79 4.22 32.10
N LEU A 9 10.70 3.92 31.17
CA LEU A 9 11.69 2.86 31.33
C LEU A 9 13.00 3.48 31.82
N VAL A 10 13.61 2.87 32.84
CA VAL A 10 14.89 3.28 33.41
C VAL A 10 15.77 2.06 33.56
N CYS A 11 17.04 2.18 33.17
CA CYS A 11 18.06 1.16 33.43
C CYS A 11 18.71 1.46 34.78
N ILE A 12 18.82 0.44 35.63
CA ILE A 12 19.53 0.51 36.91
C ILE A 12 20.69 -0.47 36.91
N PRO A 13 21.81 -0.15 37.59
CA PRO A 13 22.92 -1.07 37.76
C PRO A 13 22.49 -2.33 38.53
N SER A 14 23.02 -3.49 38.13
CA SER A 14 22.72 -4.76 38.81
C SER A 14 23.38 -4.82 40.19
N HIS A 15 22.76 -5.56 41.13
CA HIS A 15 23.33 -5.90 42.44
C HIS A 15 23.69 -4.70 43.34
N VAL A 16 22.92 -3.61 43.27
CA VAL A 16 23.12 -2.42 44.11
C VAL A 16 22.25 -2.40 45.38
N GLY A 17 21.73 -3.54 45.85
CA GLY A 17 20.98 -3.59 47.10
C GLY A 17 19.53 -3.13 47.00
N ILE A 18 18.96 -2.90 45.80
CA ILE A 18 17.56 -2.48 45.65
C ILE A 18 16.66 -3.70 45.90
N PRO A 19 15.91 -3.76 47.02
CA PRO A 19 15.27 -5.01 47.44
C PRO A 19 14.28 -5.56 46.40
N GLY A 20 13.56 -4.70 45.70
CA GLY A 20 12.64 -5.10 44.64
C GLY A 20 13.34 -5.69 43.42
N ASN A 21 14.49 -5.14 43.01
CA ASN A 21 15.27 -5.64 41.88
C ASN A 21 15.95 -6.96 42.22
N GLU A 22 16.50 -7.08 43.44
CA GLU A 22 17.10 -8.32 43.92
C GLU A 22 16.07 -9.44 44.05
N LYS A 23 14.86 -9.13 44.54
CA LYS A 23 13.78 -10.12 44.60
C LYS A 23 13.35 -10.59 43.21
N VAL A 24 13.27 -9.69 42.23
CA VAL A 24 12.98 -10.05 40.84
C VAL A 24 14.09 -10.92 40.25
N ASP A 25 15.36 -10.59 40.48
CA ASP A 25 16.51 -11.39 40.02
C ASP A 25 16.53 -12.80 40.65
N GLU A 26 16.27 -12.91 41.95
CA GLU A 26 16.13 -14.19 42.66
C GLU A 26 15.00 -15.03 42.04
N LEU A 27 13.82 -14.44 41.85
CA LEU A 27 12.67 -15.12 41.24
C LEU A 27 12.94 -15.54 39.79
N ALA A 28 13.61 -14.70 39.00
CA ALA A 28 14.00 -15.03 37.63
C ALA A 28 14.97 -16.23 37.59
N LYS A 29 15.92 -16.30 38.52
CA LYS A 29 16.83 -17.46 38.67
C LYS A 29 16.10 -18.73 39.08
N LEU A 30 15.12 -18.62 39.99
CA LEU A 30 14.29 -19.76 40.39
C LEU A 30 13.44 -20.29 39.23
N ALA A 31 12.90 -19.39 38.40
CA ALA A 31 12.08 -19.74 37.23
C ALA A 31 12.84 -20.56 36.17
N LEU A 32 14.18 -20.46 36.11
CA LEU A 32 15.00 -21.27 35.20
C LEU A 32 14.90 -22.79 35.48
N ASN A 33 14.62 -23.16 36.72
CA ASN A 33 14.52 -24.56 37.15
C ASN A 33 13.06 -25.06 37.22
N GLN A 34 12.09 -24.21 36.83
CA GLN A 34 10.69 -24.56 36.85
C GLN A 34 10.29 -25.23 35.52
N GLU A 35 9.46 -26.27 35.58
CA GLU A 35 8.90 -26.88 34.37
C GLU A 35 8.06 -25.83 33.62
N ILE A 36 8.45 -25.56 32.38
CA ILE A 36 7.69 -24.68 31.49
C ILE A 36 6.43 -25.44 31.10
N HIS A 37 5.31 -25.14 31.78
CA HIS A 37 4.01 -25.47 31.24
C HIS A 37 3.84 -24.64 29.95
N ASP A 38 3.80 -25.31 28.80
CA ASP A 38 3.73 -24.70 27.46
C ASP A 38 2.35 -24.06 27.23
N ASN A 39 2.04 -23.02 28.02
CA ASN A 39 0.88 -22.16 27.82
C ASN A 39 1.33 -20.96 26.99
N LYS A 40 1.98 -21.22 25.84
CA LYS A 40 2.30 -20.20 24.84
C LYS A 40 1.03 -19.79 24.13
N HIS A 41 0.19 -19.03 24.82
CA HIS A 41 -0.82 -18.24 24.17
C HIS A 41 -0.12 -17.11 23.43
N VAL A 42 0.29 -17.38 22.18
CA VAL A 42 0.75 -16.33 21.28
C VAL A 42 -0.40 -15.35 21.12
N ILE A 43 -0.19 -14.10 21.51
CA ILE A 43 -1.23 -13.09 21.45
C ILE A 43 -1.49 -12.81 19.98
N TRP A 44 -2.75 -12.93 19.55
CA TRP A 44 -3.14 -12.70 18.16
C TRP A 44 -2.66 -11.34 17.61
N SER A 45 -2.63 -10.31 18.45
CA SER A 45 -2.11 -8.98 18.08
C SER A 45 -0.67 -9.03 17.57
N ASP A 46 0.15 -9.91 18.13
CA ASP A 46 1.57 -10.02 17.81
C ASP A 46 1.76 -10.67 16.44
N LEU A 47 0.87 -11.61 16.08
CA LEU A 47 0.85 -12.24 14.76
C LEU A 47 0.19 -11.39 13.69
N LYS A 48 -0.79 -10.56 14.07
CA LYS A 48 -1.59 -9.76 13.13
C LYS A 48 -0.72 -8.90 12.22
N LEU A 49 0.30 -8.23 12.77
CA LEU A 49 1.21 -7.39 11.98
C LEU A 49 1.96 -8.22 10.94
N LYS A 50 2.47 -9.40 11.34
CA LYS A 50 3.23 -10.29 10.47
C LYS A 50 2.36 -10.87 9.36
N VAL A 51 1.14 -11.31 9.70
CA VAL A 51 0.16 -11.82 8.73
C VAL A 51 -0.21 -10.74 7.72
N ASN A 52 -0.58 -9.54 8.18
CA ASN A 52 -0.94 -8.45 7.27
C ASN A 52 0.22 -8.06 6.35
N THR A 53 1.44 -7.98 6.89
CA THR A 53 2.64 -7.69 6.10
C THR A 53 2.86 -8.75 5.03
N HIS A 54 2.66 -10.02 5.36
CA HIS A 54 2.80 -11.11 4.39
C HIS A 54 1.71 -11.06 3.31
N LEU A 55 0.45 -10.79 3.68
CA LEU A 55 -0.64 -10.61 2.73
C LEU A 55 -0.39 -9.42 1.79
N GLU A 56 0.11 -8.30 2.32
CA GLU A 56 0.51 -7.14 1.51
C GLU A 56 1.60 -7.51 0.49
N GLN A 57 2.59 -8.31 0.88
CA GLN A 57 3.66 -8.77 -0.01
C GLN A 57 3.15 -9.70 -1.11
N LEU A 58 2.26 -10.64 -0.78
CA LEU A 58 1.63 -11.52 -1.76
C LEU A 58 0.83 -10.70 -2.77
N TRP A 59 0.02 -9.76 -2.29
CA TRP A 59 -0.76 -8.91 -3.17
C TRP A 59 0.10 -8.02 -4.07
N GLN A 60 1.20 -7.46 -3.54
CA GLN A 60 2.15 -6.72 -4.35
C GLN A 60 2.83 -7.61 -5.40
N THR A 61 3.18 -8.85 -5.04
CA THR A 61 3.80 -9.81 -5.97
C THR A 61 2.85 -10.13 -7.12
N ASP A 62 1.58 -10.41 -6.81
CA ASP A 62 0.55 -10.64 -7.84
C ASP A 62 0.38 -9.39 -8.72
N TRP A 63 0.35 -8.21 -8.11
CA TRP A 63 0.24 -6.93 -8.82
C TRP A 63 1.40 -6.68 -9.78
N ASP A 64 2.63 -7.01 -9.39
CA ASP A 64 3.82 -6.85 -10.22
C ASP A 64 3.80 -7.76 -11.46
N THR A 65 2.95 -8.81 -11.48
CA THR A 65 2.75 -9.67 -12.67
C THR A 65 1.78 -9.08 -13.70
N GLU A 66 1.02 -8.05 -13.35
CA GLU A 66 0.00 -7.44 -14.22
C GLU A 66 0.62 -6.52 -15.27
N VAL A 67 1.06 -7.10 -16.39
CA VAL A 67 1.72 -6.38 -17.50
C VAL A 67 0.76 -5.61 -18.42
N ASP A 68 -0.52 -5.99 -18.49
CA ASP A 68 -1.53 -5.35 -19.35
C ASP A 68 -2.52 -4.49 -18.55
N ASN A 69 -2.07 -3.97 -17.41
CA ASN A 69 -2.88 -3.10 -16.57
C ASN A 69 -2.39 -1.65 -16.64
N LYS A 70 -3.19 -0.79 -17.26
CA LYS A 70 -2.90 0.65 -17.40
C LYS A 70 -2.70 1.35 -16.05
N LEU A 71 -3.34 0.85 -15.00
CA LEU A 71 -3.19 1.41 -13.65
C LEU A 71 -1.86 1.00 -13.01
N HIS A 72 -1.27 -0.13 -13.40
CA HIS A 72 0.01 -0.62 -12.84
C HIS A 72 1.14 0.39 -13.10
N GLU A 73 1.20 0.99 -14.29
CA GLU A 73 2.18 2.04 -14.60
C GLU A 73 2.03 3.28 -13.69
N ILE A 74 0.80 3.62 -13.30
CA ILE A 74 0.51 4.80 -12.47
C ILE A 74 0.67 4.49 -10.98
N ARG A 75 0.40 3.24 -10.59
CA ARG A 75 0.44 2.76 -9.20
C ARG A 75 1.23 1.46 -9.14
N PRO A 76 2.58 1.51 -9.22
CA PRO A 76 3.39 0.31 -9.10
C PRO A 76 3.35 -0.25 -7.68
N ASN A 77 3.27 0.61 -6.65
CA ASN A 77 3.23 0.19 -5.26
C ASN A 77 1.81 0.28 -4.67
N LEU A 78 1.24 -0.85 -4.23
CA LEU A 78 -0.10 -0.90 -3.64
C LEU A 78 -0.16 -0.34 -2.22
N LYS A 79 0.94 -0.39 -1.47
CA LYS A 79 1.02 0.15 -0.11
C LYS A 79 1.01 1.68 -0.11
N GLU A 80 1.52 2.30 -1.18
CA GLU A 80 1.44 3.74 -1.36
C GLU A 80 0.00 4.19 -1.60
N ARG A 81 -0.40 5.25 -0.87
CA ARG A 81 -1.71 5.86 -1.07
C ARG A 81 -1.65 6.64 -2.39
N LEU A 82 -2.59 6.34 -3.29
CA LEU A 82 -2.84 7.21 -4.43
C LEU A 82 -3.15 8.62 -3.93
N VAL A 83 -2.35 9.59 -4.37
CA VAL A 83 -2.61 10.99 -4.04
C VAL A 83 -3.83 11.43 -4.85
N TYR A 84 -4.86 11.81 -4.12
CA TYR A 84 -6.02 12.52 -4.64
C TYR A 84 -5.91 13.96 -4.16
N ASP A 85 -6.22 14.89 -5.06
CA ASP A 85 -6.27 16.30 -4.74
C ASP A 85 -7.59 16.58 -4.00
N GLU A 86 -7.49 16.95 -2.73
CA GLU A 86 -8.64 17.21 -1.85
C GLU A 86 -9.52 18.36 -2.34
N ARG A 87 -9.05 19.16 -3.29
CA ARG A 87 -9.82 20.23 -3.94
C ARG A 87 -10.78 19.71 -4.99
N LEU A 88 -10.65 18.45 -5.42
CA LEU A 88 -11.51 17.88 -6.45
C LEU A 88 -12.86 17.49 -5.86
N ASN A 89 -13.92 17.83 -6.58
CA ASN A 89 -15.24 17.29 -6.28
C ASN A 89 -15.37 15.85 -6.82
N ARG A 90 -16.41 15.13 -6.37
CA ARG A 90 -16.70 13.74 -6.75
C ARG A 90 -16.71 13.51 -8.27
N ASN A 91 -17.22 14.47 -9.05
CA ASN A 91 -17.27 14.33 -10.50
C ASN A 91 -15.85 14.38 -11.09
N GLN A 92 -15.03 15.32 -10.65
CA GLN A 92 -13.63 15.43 -11.07
C GLN A 92 -12.81 14.20 -10.66
N GLU A 93 -12.99 13.67 -9.45
CA GLU A 93 -12.36 12.43 -9.01
C GLU A 93 -12.74 11.23 -9.89
N THR A 94 -14.00 11.18 -10.33
CA THR A 94 -14.48 10.15 -11.26
C THR A 94 -13.80 10.26 -12.62
N VAL A 95 -13.66 11.49 -13.13
CA VAL A 95 -12.93 11.75 -14.39
C VAL A 95 -11.48 11.30 -14.26
N VAL A 96 -10.77 11.71 -13.21
CA VAL A 96 -9.36 11.32 -12.97
C VAL A 96 -9.22 9.80 -12.85
N SER A 97 -10.11 9.14 -12.11
CA SER A 97 -10.08 7.69 -11.93
C SER A 97 -10.29 6.95 -13.25
N ARG A 98 -11.23 7.41 -14.09
CA ARG A 98 -11.42 6.87 -15.45
C ARG A 98 -10.20 7.07 -16.32
N LEU A 99 -9.59 8.27 -16.31
CA LEU A 99 -8.37 8.53 -17.06
C LEU A 99 -7.22 7.61 -16.63
N ARG A 100 -7.04 7.38 -15.33
CA ARG A 100 -6.00 6.48 -14.79
C ARG A 100 -6.13 5.03 -15.28
N ILE A 101 -7.36 4.51 -15.39
CA ILE A 101 -7.59 3.17 -15.96
C ILE A 101 -7.71 3.19 -17.49
N GLY A 102 -7.38 4.32 -18.12
CA GLY A 102 -7.38 4.50 -19.57
C GLY A 102 -8.77 4.57 -20.22
N HIS A 103 -9.82 4.86 -19.44
CA HIS A 103 -11.20 4.89 -19.88
C HIS A 103 -11.62 6.28 -20.34
N SER A 104 -11.90 6.40 -21.64
CA SER A 104 -12.44 7.60 -22.27
C SER A 104 -13.30 7.17 -23.47
N TRP A 105 -14.02 8.13 -24.05
CA TRP A 105 -14.82 7.87 -25.24
C TRP A 105 -13.96 7.34 -26.40
N ILE A 106 -12.81 7.97 -26.73
CA ILE A 106 -11.94 7.48 -27.82
C ILE A 106 -11.36 6.10 -27.53
N THR A 107 -10.94 5.87 -26.30
CA THR A 107 -10.15 4.69 -25.95
C THR A 107 -11.00 3.46 -25.63
N HIS A 108 -12.32 3.57 -25.45
CA HIS A 108 -13.19 2.43 -25.08
C HIS A 108 -14.46 2.27 -25.91
N LYS A 109 -14.89 3.29 -26.68
CA LYS A 109 -16.09 3.18 -27.52
C LYS A 109 -16.02 2.02 -28.52
N TYR A 110 -14.84 1.78 -29.10
CA TYR A 110 -14.66 0.71 -30.07
C TYR A 110 -14.93 -0.67 -29.47
N LEU A 111 -14.58 -0.89 -28.19
CA LEU A 111 -14.85 -2.14 -27.46
C LEU A 111 -16.35 -2.42 -27.35
N LEU A 112 -17.14 -1.39 -27.00
CA LEU A 112 -18.60 -1.50 -26.87
C LEU A 112 -19.29 -1.78 -28.20
N LYS A 113 -18.65 -1.41 -29.31
CA LYS A 113 -19.19 -1.58 -30.65
C LYS A 113 -18.60 -2.77 -31.42
N GLY A 114 -17.57 -3.42 -30.90
CA GLY A 114 -16.80 -4.42 -31.64
C GLY A 114 -16.08 -3.84 -32.87
N GLU A 115 -15.79 -2.54 -32.87
CA GLU A 115 -15.03 -1.88 -33.94
C GLU A 115 -13.52 -2.05 -33.71
N GLN A 116 -12.70 -1.77 -34.74
CA GLN A 116 -11.24 -1.76 -34.58
C GLN A 116 -10.79 -0.61 -33.66
N GLN A 117 -9.72 -0.86 -32.89
CA GLN A 117 -9.13 0.17 -32.05
C GLN A 117 -8.67 1.37 -32.89
N PRO A 118 -9.07 2.60 -32.54
CA PRO A 118 -8.61 3.78 -33.25
C PRO A 118 -7.13 4.04 -32.95
N TYR A 119 -6.38 4.50 -33.96
CA TYR A 119 -4.94 4.76 -33.87
C TYR A 119 -4.60 6.14 -34.42
N CYS A 120 -3.46 6.67 -33.99
CA CYS A 120 -2.93 7.92 -34.51
C CYS A 120 -2.23 7.66 -35.85
N THR A 121 -2.67 8.35 -36.90
CA THR A 121 -2.08 8.20 -38.24
C THR A 121 -0.64 8.72 -38.31
N ALA A 122 -0.28 9.75 -37.55
CA ALA A 122 1.05 10.34 -37.59
C ALA A 122 2.12 9.50 -36.88
N CYS A 123 1.76 8.82 -35.78
CA CYS A 123 2.70 7.99 -35.01
C CYS A 123 2.49 6.49 -35.16
N GLU A 124 1.51 6.08 -35.96
CA GLU A 124 1.20 4.68 -36.27
C GLU A 124 0.99 3.79 -35.03
N CYS A 125 0.40 4.34 -33.96
CA CYS A 125 0.16 3.62 -32.72
C CYS A 125 -1.26 3.81 -32.17
N PRO A 126 -1.79 2.87 -31.39
CA PRO A 126 -3.15 2.94 -30.88
C PRO A 126 -3.38 4.09 -29.92
N PHE A 127 -4.58 4.67 -29.93
CA PHE A 127 -4.92 5.69 -28.94
C PHE A 127 -5.04 5.09 -27.53
N THR A 128 -4.21 5.59 -26.63
CA THR A 128 -4.34 5.40 -25.18
C THR A 128 -4.49 6.76 -24.49
N VAL A 129 -4.98 6.78 -23.24
CA VAL A 129 -5.08 8.03 -22.48
C VAL A 129 -3.68 8.64 -22.26
N LYS A 130 -2.68 7.82 -21.90
CA LYS A 130 -1.29 8.24 -21.77
C LYS A 130 -0.76 8.85 -23.08
N TYR A 131 -1.04 8.19 -24.20
CA TYR A 131 -0.59 8.65 -25.50
C TYR A 131 -1.16 10.03 -25.87
N ILE A 132 -2.46 10.23 -25.66
CA ILE A 132 -3.14 11.51 -25.94
C ILE A 132 -2.64 12.60 -24.98
N LEU A 133 -2.52 12.31 -23.68
CA LEU A 133 -2.20 13.31 -22.67
C LEU A 133 -0.71 13.62 -22.53
N VAL A 134 0.19 12.71 -22.92
CA VAL A 134 1.63 12.82 -22.59
C VAL A 134 2.54 12.58 -23.81
N GLU A 135 2.25 11.61 -24.68
CA GLU A 135 3.27 11.12 -25.64
C GLU A 135 3.17 11.76 -27.03
N CYS A 136 1.96 11.93 -27.57
CA CYS A 136 1.75 12.36 -28.96
C CYS A 136 2.11 13.83 -29.23
N ALA A 137 2.86 14.10 -30.29
CA ALA A 137 3.24 15.45 -30.72
C ALA A 137 2.05 16.29 -31.23
N ASP A 138 1.11 15.66 -31.93
CA ASP A 138 -0.05 16.37 -32.51
C ASP A 138 -0.94 17.02 -31.44
N PHE A 139 -0.94 16.46 -30.22
CA PHE A 139 -1.71 16.99 -29.10
C PHE A 139 -0.94 18.04 -28.27
N LEU A 140 0.30 18.39 -28.62
CA LEU A 140 1.11 19.34 -27.83
C LEU A 140 0.41 20.68 -27.62
N LEU A 141 -0.14 21.27 -28.68
CA LEU A 141 -0.84 22.56 -28.59
C LEU A 141 -2.10 22.48 -27.71
N SER A 142 -2.74 21.32 -27.63
CA SER A 142 -3.93 21.12 -26.81
C SER A 142 -3.60 21.00 -25.32
N ARG A 143 -2.36 20.63 -24.96
CA ARG A 143 -1.90 20.48 -23.56
C ARG A 143 -1.44 21.79 -22.93
N GLN A 144 -1.20 22.82 -23.74
CA GLN A 144 -0.68 24.12 -23.29
C GLN A 144 -1.78 25.14 -22.93
N LYS A 145 -3.05 24.75 -23.04
CA LYS A 145 -4.21 25.56 -22.65
C LYS A 145 -4.69 25.22 -21.25
#